data_AF-A0A972WC15-F1
#
_entry.id   AF-A0A972WC15-F1
#
_cell.length_a   1.000
_cell.length_b   1.000
_cell.length_c   1.000
_cell.angle_alpha   90.00
_cell.angle_beta   90.00
_cell.angle_gamma   90.00
#
_symmetry.space_group_name_H-M   'P 1'
#
loop_
_entity.id
_entity.type
_entity.pdbx_description
1 polymer ?
#
loop_
_entity_poly.entity_id
_entity_poly.type
_entity_poly.pdbx_seq_one_letter_code
_entity_poly.pdbx_strand_id
1 'polypeptide(L)'
;MSYTVTREIEPQMIADQIITAIEGGCNYWLGSFKLVTGHTTDVPWYGSPELYQGEFGISAIGSEDPDDEIWHLDNAALAGGLQAMADKYPEHYSNMITGSGDAETADVFLQCCLLGEIVYG
;
A
#
# COMPACT_ATOMS: atom_id res chain seq x y z
N MET A 1 15.86 12.40 -26.29
CA MET A 1 15.95 13.35 -25.15
C MET A 1 14.96 12.88 -24.11
N SER A 2 15.40 12.66 -22.88
CA SER A 2 14.55 12.24 -21.76
C SER A 2 14.52 13.32 -20.69
N TYR A 3 13.42 13.38 -19.96
CA TYR A 3 13.22 14.27 -18.82
C TYR A 3 12.79 13.42 -17.63
N THR A 4 13.24 13.78 -16.44
CA THR A 4 12.87 13.11 -15.18
C THR A 4 12.04 14.07 -14.34
N VAL A 5 10.93 13.58 -13.79
CA VAL A 5 10.07 14.30 -12.86
C VAL A 5 10.07 13.53 -11.54
N THR A 6 10.34 14.22 -10.43
CA THR A 6 10.25 13.67 -9.08
C THR A 6 9.03 14.27 -8.39
N ARG A 7 8.26 13.43 -7.70
CA ARG A 7 7.11 13.83 -6.91
C ARG A 7 7.24 13.28 -5.50
N GLU A 8 6.99 14.14 -4.53
CA GLU A 8 6.87 13.75 -3.13
C GLU A 8 5.47 13.16 -2.89
N ILE A 9 5.42 12.05 -2.16
CA ILE A 9 4.18 11.41 -1.73
C ILE A 9 4.03 11.66 -0.23
N GLU A 10 2.96 12.34 0.13
CA GLU A 10 2.68 12.66 1.52
C GLU A 10 2.33 11.40 2.32
N PRO A 11 2.79 11.25 3.57
CA PRO A 11 2.44 10.11 4.43
C PRO A 11 0.92 9.92 4.60
N GLN A 12 0.15 11.00 4.52
CA GLN A 12 -1.32 10.93 4.55
C GLN A 12 -1.88 10.16 3.34
N MET A 13 -1.33 10.35 2.15
CA MET A 13 -1.78 9.63 0.94
C MET A 13 -1.58 8.12 1.10
N ILE A 14 -0.47 7.72 1.72
CA ILE A 14 -0.18 6.32 2.02
C ILE A 14 -1.17 5.78 3.05
N ALA A 15 -1.38 6.50 4.15
CA ALA A 15 -2.34 6.11 5.17
C ALA A 15 -3.75 5.92 4.59
N ASP A 16 -4.21 6.85 3.75
CA ASP A 16 -5.53 6.80 3.12
C ASP A 16 -5.69 5.56 2.22
N GLN A 17 -4.67 5.22 1.42
CA GLN A 17 -4.70 4.00 0.59
C GLN A 17 -4.64 2.73 1.44
N ILE A 18 -3.80 2.69 2.48
CA ILE A 18 -3.71 1.52 3.35
C ILE A 18 -5.02 1.30 4.11
N ILE A 19 -5.65 2.35 4.66
CA ILE A 19 -6.98 2.23 5.29
C ILE A 19 -7.97 1.65 4.29
N THR A 20 -8.05 2.25 3.09
CA THR A 20 -9.02 1.85 2.07
C THR A 20 -8.81 0.40 1.61
N ALA A 21 -7.56 -0.04 1.47
CA ALA A 21 -7.23 -1.42 1.13
C ALA A 21 -7.62 -2.39 2.26
N ILE A 22 -7.18 -2.12 3.49
CA ILE A 22 -7.38 -3.01 4.65
C ILE A 22 -8.87 -3.15 4.99
N GLU A 23 -9.67 -2.09 4.86
CA GLU A 23 -11.08 -2.07 5.27
C GLU A 23 -12.06 -2.54 4.20
N GLY A 24 -11.61 -2.73 2.94
CA GLY A 24 -12.51 -3.20 1.89
C GLY A 24 -11.87 -3.52 0.54
N GLY A 25 -10.69 -2.97 0.23
CA GLY A 25 -10.06 -3.12 -1.09
C GLY A 25 -9.48 -4.50 -1.35
N CYS A 26 -8.83 -5.12 -0.36
CA CYS A 26 -8.03 -6.34 -0.59
C CYS A 26 -8.54 -7.58 0.16
N ASN A 27 -9.66 -7.50 0.87
CA ASN A 27 -10.09 -8.57 1.80
C ASN A 27 -10.47 -9.90 1.13
N TYR A 28 -10.56 -9.91 -0.20
CA TYR A 28 -10.79 -11.14 -0.97
C TYR A 28 -9.53 -12.00 -1.11
N TRP A 29 -8.33 -11.43 -0.98
CA TRP A 29 -7.05 -12.16 -1.06
C TRP A 29 -6.13 -11.97 0.16
N LEU A 30 -6.37 -10.94 0.98
CA LEU A 30 -5.69 -10.74 2.27
C LEU A 30 -6.67 -10.87 3.45
N GLY A 31 -6.31 -11.71 4.41
CA GLY A 31 -7.15 -12.01 5.58
C GLY A 31 -6.81 -11.18 6.82
N SER A 32 -5.53 -10.84 7.04
CA SER A 32 -5.14 -10.08 8.23
C SER A 32 -3.82 -9.33 8.06
N PHE A 33 -3.61 -8.34 8.93
CA PHE A 33 -2.42 -7.48 8.94
C PHE A 33 -1.82 -7.41 10.33
N LYS A 34 -0.49 -7.44 10.41
CA LYS A 34 0.26 -7.31 11.67
C LYS A 34 1.35 -6.25 11.53
N LEU A 35 1.34 -5.29 12.44
CA LEU A 35 2.46 -4.37 12.61
C LEU A 35 3.66 -5.12 13.19
N VAL A 36 4.78 -5.10 12.47
CA VAL A 36 6.06 -5.73 12.86
C VAL A 36 7.01 -4.68 13.42
N THR A 37 7.11 -3.54 12.74
CA THR A 37 7.98 -2.40 13.12
C THR A 37 7.18 -1.12 12.97
N GLY A 38 7.29 -0.22 13.94
CA GLY A 38 6.64 1.08 13.92
C GLY A 38 6.03 1.45 15.27
N HIS A 39 5.51 2.67 15.36
CA HIS A 39 4.82 3.18 16.54
C HIS A 39 3.31 3.11 16.36
N THR A 40 2.59 2.85 17.44
CA THR A 40 1.12 2.84 17.47
C THR A 40 0.60 4.11 18.13
N THR A 41 -0.52 4.63 17.63
CA THR A 41 -1.26 5.76 18.20
C THR A 41 -2.69 5.33 18.58
N ASP A 42 -3.55 6.27 19.01
CA ASP A 42 -4.94 5.99 19.44
C ASP A 42 -5.93 5.72 18.27
N VAL A 43 -5.48 5.80 17.02
CA VAL A 43 -6.23 5.36 15.82
C VAL A 43 -5.84 3.93 15.46
N PRO A 44 -6.61 3.21 14.58
CA PRO A 44 -6.05 2.00 13.97
C PRO A 44 -4.66 2.31 13.44
N TRP A 45 -3.65 1.55 13.86
CA TRP A 45 -2.24 1.90 13.68
C TRP A 45 -1.89 2.17 12.21
N TYR A 46 -2.54 1.47 11.27
CA TYR A 46 -2.36 1.61 9.82
C TYR A 46 -2.92 2.93 9.26
N GLY A 47 -3.79 3.61 10.00
CA GLY A 47 -4.35 4.91 9.61
C GLY A 47 -3.58 6.11 10.12
N SER A 48 -2.47 5.91 10.84
CA SER A 48 -1.63 7.00 11.32
C SER A 48 -0.60 7.41 10.26
N PRO A 49 -0.64 8.65 9.71
CA PRO A 49 0.40 9.13 8.78
C PRO A 49 1.80 9.10 9.38
N GLU A 50 1.91 9.24 10.71
CA GLU A 50 3.17 9.20 11.46
C GLU A 50 3.89 7.86 11.32
N LEU A 51 3.14 6.76 11.10
CA LEU A 51 3.72 5.44 10.85
C LEU A 51 4.59 5.46 9.58
N TYR A 52 4.12 6.14 8.52
CA TYR A 52 4.78 6.16 7.22
C TYR A 52 5.84 7.28 7.08
N GLN A 53 6.01 8.11 8.11
CA GLN A 53 7.11 9.09 8.17
C GLN A 53 8.44 8.45 8.57
N GLY A 54 8.40 7.31 9.27
CA GLY A 54 9.56 6.61 9.79
C GLY A 54 9.81 5.25 9.14
N GLU A 55 10.68 4.48 9.77
CA GLU A 55 10.85 3.06 9.46
C GLU A 55 9.62 2.29 9.97
N PHE A 56 9.03 1.49 9.09
CA PHE A 56 7.87 0.66 9.43
C PHE A 56 7.94 -0.70 8.74
N GLY A 57 7.19 -1.65 9.28
CA GLY A 57 7.04 -2.97 8.69
C GLY A 57 5.68 -3.55 9.03
N ILE A 58 4.96 -4.01 8.01
CA ILE A 58 3.64 -4.64 8.13
C ILE A 58 3.71 -6.00 7.45
N SER A 59 3.23 -7.04 8.12
CA SER A 59 2.97 -8.34 7.48
C SER A 59 1.52 -8.37 7.02
N ALA A 60 1.31 -8.56 5.72
CA ALA A 60 0.03 -8.86 5.11
C ALA A 60 -0.08 -10.37 4.91
N ILE A 61 -1.18 -10.97 5.39
CA ILE A 61 -1.35 -12.41 5.45
C ILE A 61 -2.51 -12.82 4.53
N GLY A 62 -2.29 -13.83 3.70
CA GLY A 62 -3.27 -14.36 2.74
C GLY A 62 -4.58 -14.80 3.41
N SER A 63 -5.69 -14.69 2.67
CA SER A 63 -7.03 -15.07 3.16
C SER A 63 -7.27 -16.58 3.14
N GLU A 64 -6.68 -17.30 2.18
CA GLU A 64 -6.90 -18.74 1.97
C GLU A 64 -5.90 -19.63 2.71
N ASP A 65 -4.61 -19.27 2.67
CA ASP A 65 -3.54 -20.01 3.33
C ASP A 65 -2.65 -19.08 4.20
N PRO A 66 -3.07 -18.79 5.45
CA PRO A 66 -2.41 -17.81 6.31
C PRO A 66 -0.99 -18.19 6.76
N ASP A 67 -0.63 -19.47 6.66
CA ASP A 67 0.68 -19.99 7.10
C ASP A 67 1.71 -19.97 5.96
N ASP A 68 1.26 -20.02 4.69
CA ASP A 68 2.13 -20.10 3.51
C ASP A 68 2.21 -18.78 2.72
N GLU A 69 1.27 -17.84 2.89
CA GLU A 69 1.25 -16.57 2.16
C GLU A 69 1.38 -15.35 3.09
N ILE A 70 2.63 -14.95 3.32
CA ILE A 70 2.96 -13.73 4.07
C ILE A 70 3.79 -12.79 3.19
N TRP A 71 3.27 -11.58 2.99
CA TRP A 71 3.99 -10.50 2.31
C TRP A 71 4.39 -9.41 3.30
N HIS A 72 5.49 -8.72 2.98
CA HIS A 72 6.03 -7.66 3.82
C HIS A 72 5.94 -6.31 3.12
N LEU A 73 5.24 -5.38 3.78
CA LEU A 73 5.19 -3.98 3.40
C LEU A 73 6.09 -3.17 4.34
N ASP A 74 7.17 -2.63 3.78
CA ASP A 74 8.11 -1.72 4.43
C ASP A 74 8.40 -0.51 3.52
N ASN A 75 9.34 0.35 3.90
CA ASN A 75 9.70 1.52 3.10
C ASN A 75 10.20 1.17 1.69
N ALA A 76 10.89 0.04 1.51
CA ALA A 76 11.43 -0.38 0.21
C ALA A 76 10.31 -0.94 -0.69
N ALA A 77 9.44 -1.79 -0.13
CA ALA A 77 8.25 -2.30 -0.81
C ALA A 77 7.31 -1.15 -1.22
N LEU A 78 7.14 -0.15 -0.34
CA LEU A 78 6.34 1.04 -0.64
C LEU A 78 6.92 1.83 -1.83
N ALA A 79 8.22 2.12 -1.82
CA ALA A 79 8.87 2.84 -2.92
C ALA A 79 8.82 2.05 -4.24
N GLY A 80 9.08 0.74 -4.18
CA GLY A 80 8.98 -0.14 -5.33
C GLY A 80 7.56 -0.23 -5.90
N GLY A 81 6.56 -0.31 -5.01
CA GLY A 81 5.15 -0.35 -5.36
C GLY A 81 4.66 0.95 -6.01
N LEU A 82 5.03 2.10 -5.46
CA LEU A 82 4.72 3.40 -6.06
C LEU A 82 5.31 3.52 -7.48
N GLN A 83 6.55 3.06 -7.67
CA GLN A 83 7.17 3.05 -9.00
C GLN A 83 6.46 2.08 -9.95
N ALA A 84 6.17 0.85 -9.51
CA ALA A 84 5.45 -0.14 -10.31
C ALA A 84 4.04 0.37 -10.69
N MET A 85 3.34 1.01 -9.76
CA MET A 85 2.03 1.62 -9.98
C MET A 85 2.10 2.76 -10.99
N ALA A 86 3.09 3.64 -10.87
CA ALA A 86 3.29 4.74 -11.83
C ALA A 86 3.62 4.23 -13.25
N ASP A 87 4.43 3.17 -13.36
CA ASP A 87 4.88 2.63 -14.65
C ASP A 87 3.81 1.78 -15.35
N LYS A 88 3.11 0.94 -14.59
CA LYS A 88 2.19 -0.07 -15.13
C LYS A 88 0.72 0.35 -15.06
N TYR A 89 0.35 1.15 -14.04
CA TYR A 89 -1.05 1.48 -13.72
C TYR A 89 -1.24 3.00 -13.49
N PRO A 90 -0.88 3.85 -14.47
CA PRO A 90 -0.80 5.29 -14.30
C PRO A 90 -2.14 5.96 -13.93
N GLU A 91 -3.27 5.34 -14.29
CA GLU A 91 -4.61 5.82 -13.90
C GLU A 91 -4.81 5.71 -12.37
N HIS A 92 -4.55 4.54 -11.79
CA HIS A 92 -4.64 4.37 -10.34
C HIS A 92 -3.59 5.22 -9.61
N TYR A 93 -2.37 5.32 -10.14
CA TYR A 93 -1.36 6.23 -9.57
C TYR A 93 -1.85 7.68 -9.58
N SER A 94 -2.47 8.13 -10.69
CA SER A 94 -3.08 9.46 -10.78
C SER A 94 -4.21 9.63 -9.75
N ASN A 95 -5.10 8.65 -9.63
CA ASN A 95 -6.22 8.70 -8.67
C ASN A 95 -5.71 8.82 -7.23
N MET A 96 -4.69 8.05 -6.84
CA MET A 96 -4.06 8.15 -5.53
C MET A 96 -3.51 9.56 -5.29
N ILE A 97 -2.68 10.09 -6.20
CA ILE A 97 -1.99 11.37 -5.98
C ILE A 97 -2.90 12.60 -6.15
N THR A 98 -4.11 12.45 -6.70
CA THR A 98 -5.14 13.51 -6.75
C THR A 98 -6.21 13.35 -5.67
N GLY A 99 -6.10 12.34 -4.79
CA GLY A 99 -7.10 12.06 -3.76
C GLY A 99 -8.45 11.59 -4.33
N SER A 100 -8.42 10.99 -5.51
CA SER A 100 -9.59 10.42 -6.22
C SER A 100 -9.59 8.89 -6.20
N GLY A 101 -8.71 8.27 -5.40
CA GLY A 101 -8.63 6.82 -5.25
C GLY A 101 -9.83 6.23 -4.53
N ASP A 102 -10.17 5.00 -4.90
CA ASP A 102 -11.23 4.17 -4.34
C ASP A 102 -10.68 2.81 -3.90
N ALA A 103 -11.56 1.87 -3.57
CA ALA A 103 -11.20 0.52 -3.14
C ALA A 103 -10.35 -0.23 -4.17
N GLU A 104 -10.66 -0.07 -5.46
CA GLU A 104 -9.88 -0.69 -6.55
C GLU A 104 -8.49 -0.05 -6.64
N THR A 105 -8.41 1.28 -6.57
CA THR A 105 -7.12 2.00 -6.54
C THR A 105 -6.25 1.58 -5.36
N ALA A 106 -6.85 1.42 -4.19
CA ALA A 106 -6.16 0.99 -2.98
C ALA A 106 -5.67 -0.47 -3.06
N ASP A 107 -6.47 -1.35 -3.67
CA ASP A 107 -6.06 -2.73 -3.93
C ASP A 107 -4.90 -2.80 -4.93
N VAL A 108 -4.99 -2.09 -6.06
CA VAL A 108 -3.90 -2.00 -7.04
C VAL A 108 -2.62 -1.44 -6.40
N PHE A 109 -2.74 -0.40 -5.57
CA PHE A 109 -1.62 0.15 -4.82
C PHE A 109 -0.96 -0.92 -3.93
N LEU A 110 -1.75 -1.67 -3.15
CA LEU A 110 -1.22 -2.67 -2.24
C LEU A 110 -0.61 -3.86 -2.99
N GLN A 111 -1.25 -4.33 -4.06
CA GLN A 111 -0.69 -5.38 -4.94
C GLN A 111 0.62 -4.93 -5.56
N CYS A 112 0.74 -3.67 -6.03
CA CYS A 112 2.02 -3.15 -6.52
C CYS A 112 3.10 -3.16 -5.44
N CYS A 113 2.78 -2.80 -4.20
CA CYS A 113 3.74 -2.81 -3.10
C CYS A 113 4.20 -4.22 -2.73
N LEU A 114 3.29 -5.19 -2.71
CA LEU A 114 3.57 -6.55 -2.23
C LEU A 114 4.07 -7.50 -3.32
N LEU A 115 3.62 -7.30 -4.56
CA LEU A 115 3.78 -8.24 -5.67
C LEU A 115 4.46 -7.59 -6.90
N GLY A 116 4.55 -6.26 -6.96
CA GLY A 116 5.11 -5.52 -8.10
C GLY A 116 4.19 -5.47 -9.33
N GLU A 117 3.00 -6.07 -9.26
CA GLU A 117 1.94 -6.05 -10.26
C GLU A 117 0.60 -6.55 -9.71
N ILE A 118 -0.47 -6.38 -10.49
CA ILE A 118 -1.78 -6.97 -10.21
C ILE A 118 -1.73 -8.47 -10.50
N VAL A 119 -2.05 -9.28 -9.50
CA VAL A 119 -2.17 -10.75 -9.55
C VAL A 119 -3.59 -11.20 -9.23
N TYR A 120 -4.28 -10.48 -8.35
CA TYR A 120 -5.64 -10.75 -7.87
C TYR A 120 -6.62 -9.70 -8.45
N GLY A 121 -7.85 -10.11 -8.81
CA GLY A 121 -8.88 -9.23 -9.37
C GLY A 121 -10.14 -9.95 -9.83
#